data_AF-A0A944CAX2-F1
#
_entry.id   AF-A0A944CAX2-F1
#
_cell.length_a   1.000
_cell.length_b   1.000
_cell.length_c   1.000
_cell.angle_alpha   90.00
_cell.angle_beta   90.00
_cell.angle_gamma   90.00
#
_symmetry.space_group_name_H-M   'P 1'
#
loop_
_entity.id
_entity.type
_entity.pdbx_description
1 polymer ?
#
loop_
_entity_poly.entity_id
_entity_poly.type
_entity_poly.pdbx_seq_one_letter_code
_entity_poly.pdbx_strand_id
1 'polypeptide(L)'
;MSSHLRASVLSLALGLGFCLMGAVPAATAETRGLTPALVEAMKVPPQNLASLSCQRLWYLEHKVLAAGRICLSTDRARRAFGKALPCISDEERILPKRARNYLDEVRRAERAKSCPVD
;
A
#
# COMPACT_ATOMS: atom_id res chain seq x y z
N MET A 1 -43.46 52.94 15.46
CA MET A 1 -42.46 52.13 14.73
C MET A 1 -43.17 50.87 14.26
N SER A 2 -43.37 50.76 12.95
CA SER A 2 -44.43 49.99 12.32
C SER A 2 -44.15 48.50 12.16
N SER A 3 -45.24 47.75 12.26
CA SER A 3 -45.41 46.33 12.03
C SER A 3 -45.22 45.89 10.56
N HIS A 4 -44.79 44.64 10.40
CA HIS A 4 -45.01 43.63 9.35
C HIS A 4 -45.22 44.06 7.88
N LEU A 5 -44.42 43.51 6.95
CA LEU A 5 -44.94 43.01 5.68
C LEU A 5 -44.04 41.92 5.05
N ARG A 6 -44.68 40.82 4.66
CA ARG A 6 -44.17 39.65 3.94
C ARG A 6 -43.85 40.00 2.47
N ALA A 7 -42.89 39.30 1.85
CA ALA A 7 -43.02 38.88 0.45
C ALA A 7 -42.05 37.73 0.14
N SER A 8 -42.64 36.56 -0.15
CA SER A 8 -42.01 35.42 -0.81
C SER A 8 -41.66 35.77 -2.25
N VAL A 9 -40.55 35.26 -2.77
CA VAL A 9 -40.49 34.81 -4.18
C VAL A 9 -39.77 33.46 -4.22
N LEU A 10 -40.55 32.43 -4.54
CA LEU A 10 -40.12 31.13 -4.99
C LEU A 10 -39.26 31.26 -6.24
N SER A 11 -38.21 30.46 -6.33
CA SER A 11 -37.78 29.90 -7.62
C SER A 11 -37.27 28.49 -7.39
N LEU A 12 -38.20 27.55 -7.55
CA LEU A 12 -37.93 26.16 -7.87
C LEU A 12 -37.28 26.10 -9.25
N ALA A 13 -36.12 25.46 -9.34
CA ALA A 13 -35.72 24.75 -10.54
C ALA A 13 -35.15 23.39 -10.11
N LEU A 14 -36.03 22.39 -10.18
CA LEU A 14 -35.65 20.98 -10.28
C LEU A 14 -34.80 20.81 -11.55
N GLY A 15 -33.61 20.23 -11.39
CA GLY A 15 -32.72 19.89 -12.49
C GLY A 15 -31.87 18.68 -12.13
N LEU A 16 -32.46 17.50 -12.32
CA LEU A 16 -31.84 16.24 -12.75
C LEU A 16 -30.33 16.05 -12.53
N GLY A 17 -30.01 15.06 -11.69
CA GLY A 17 -28.95 14.11 -12.05
C GLY A 17 -27.51 14.56 -11.79
N PHE A 18 -27.20 14.94 -10.55
CA PHE A 18 -25.80 14.83 -10.11
C PHE A 18 -25.51 13.35 -9.83
N CYS A 19 -25.23 12.59 -10.90
CA CYS A 19 -24.49 11.35 -10.75
C CYS A 19 -23.23 11.73 -9.96
N LEU A 20 -23.13 11.19 -8.74
CA LEU A 20 -21.89 11.14 -7.97
C LEU A 20 -20.88 10.30 -8.75
N MET A 21 -20.38 10.83 -9.86
CA MET A 21 -19.12 10.42 -10.42
C MET A 21 -18.08 10.87 -9.41
N GLY A 22 -17.79 9.97 -8.48
CA GLY A 22 -16.68 10.10 -7.56
C GLY A 22 -15.47 10.50 -8.40
N ALA A 23 -15.01 11.73 -8.19
CA ALA A 23 -13.72 12.16 -8.67
C ALA A 23 -12.71 11.23 -8.01
N VAL A 24 -12.30 10.19 -8.74
CA VAL A 24 -11.13 9.40 -8.38
C VAL A 24 -9.99 10.43 -8.42
N PRO A 25 -9.40 10.80 -7.28
CA PRO A 25 -8.28 11.72 -7.32
C PRO A 25 -7.24 11.07 -8.21
N ALA A 26 -6.73 11.82 -9.19
CA ALA A 26 -5.57 11.46 -9.96
C ALA A 26 -4.40 11.32 -8.98
N ALA A 27 -4.29 10.14 -8.37
CA ALA A 27 -3.20 9.77 -7.51
C ALA A 27 -1.97 9.67 -8.41
N THR A 28 -1.29 10.81 -8.50
CA THR A 28 0.14 11.06 -8.67
C THR A 28 0.98 9.89 -9.20
N ALA A 29 1.90 10.23 -10.10
CA ALA A 29 2.86 9.37 -10.79
C ALA A 29 3.69 8.40 -9.91
N GLU A 30 3.57 8.44 -8.57
CA GLU A 30 4.21 7.56 -7.59
C GLU A 30 3.62 6.15 -7.49
N THR A 31 2.48 5.87 -8.11
CA THR A 31 1.83 4.55 -8.06
C THR A 31 2.10 3.66 -9.27
N ARG A 32 2.84 4.13 -10.29
CA ARG A 32 3.14 3.33 -11.48
C ARG A 32 3.84 2.02 -11.11
N GLY A 33 3.24 0.90 -11.53
CA GLY A 33 3.76 -0.45 -11.31
C GLY A 33 3.39 -1.10 -9.97
N LEU A 34 2.69 -0.40 -9.05
CA LEU A 34 2.26 -1.00 -7.79
C LEU A 34 0.95 -1.75 -7.97
N THR A 35 0.97 -3.05 -7.68
CA THR A 35 -0.27 -3.86 -7.58
C THR A 35 -0.94 -3.65 -6.23
N PRO A 36 -2.26 -3.88 -6.09
CA PRO A 36 -2.94 -3.82 -4.80
C PRO A 36 -2.32 -4.73 -3.74
N ALA A 37 -1.87 -5.93 -4.14
CA ALA A 37 -1.19 -6.87 -3.25
C ALA A 37 0.14 -6.29 -2.71
N LEU A 38 0.89 -5.59 -3.56
CA LEU A 38 2.16 -4.97 -3.17
C LEU A 38 1.94 -3.77 -2.26
N VAL A 39 0.90 -2.95 -2.53
CA VAL A 39 0.49 -1.86 -1.64
C VAL A 39 0.11 -2.38 -0.26
N GLU A 40 -0.69 -3.45 -0.18
CA GLU A 40 -1.07 -4.09 1.08
C GLU A 40 0.12 -4.79 1.78
N ALA A 41 1.11 -5.28 1.04
CA ALA A 41 2.33 -5.82 1.61
C ALA A 41 3.17 -4.72 2.30
N MET A 42 3.21 -3.52 1.72
CA MET A 42 3.96 -2.37 2.23
C MET A 42 3.16 -1.44 3.15
N LYS A 43 2.07 -1.92 3.75
CA LYS A 43 1.18 -1.06 4.56
C LYS A 43 1.80 -0.51 5.84
N VAL A 44 2.87 -1.13 6.34
CA VAL A 44 3.56 -0.63 7.54
C VAL A 44 4.46 0.53 7.12
N PRO A 45 4.25 1.75 7.65
CA PRO A 45 5.07 2.90 7.25
C PRO A 45 6.55 2.71 7.61
N PRO A 46 7.51 3.18 6.78
CA PRO A 46 8.95 3.03 7.04
C PRO A 46 9.40 3.52 8.42
N GLN A 47 8.82 4.63 8.90
CA GLN A 47 9.12 5.19 10.23
C GLN A 47 8.73 4.27 11.39
N ASN A 48 7.86 3.28 11.16
CA ASN A 48 7.43 2.32 12.17
C ASN A 48 8.23 1.01 12.13
N LEU A 49 9.11 0.80 11.14
CA LEU A 49 9.85 -0.46 10.99
C LEU A 49 10.77 -0.71 12.19
N ALA A 50 11.39 0.33 12.74
CA ALA A 50 12.29 0.24 13.87
C ALA A 50 11.61 -0.27 15.17
N SER A 51 10.28 -0.21 15.30
CA SER A 51 9.57 -0.73 16.46
C SER A 51 9.18 -2.21 16.34
N LEU A 52 9.25 -2.79 15.14
CA LEU A 52 8.85 -4.18 14.89
C LEU A 52 9.87 -5.18 15.44
N SER A 53 9.42 -6.36 15.86
CA SER A 53 10.31 -7.47 16.22
C SER A 53 11.04 -8.02 14.98
N CYS A 54 12.18 -8.70 15.18
CA CYS A 54 12.91 -9.35 14.07
C CYS A 54 12.02 -10.32 13.28
N GLN A 55 11.18 -11.11 13.97
CA GLN A 55 10.22 -12.00 13.30
C GLN A 55 9.23 -11.24 12.42
N ARG A 56 8.81 -10.05 12.85
CA ARG A 56 7.86 -9.23 12.11
C ARG A 56 8.50 -8.54 10.92
N LEU A 57 9.75 -8.10 11.04
CA LEU A 57 10.54 -7.57 9.92
C LEU A 57 10.77 -8.65 8.86
N TRP A 58 11.22 -9.84 9.28
CA TRP A 58 11.40 -10.99 8.40
C TRP A 58 10.13 -11.31 7.61
N TYR A 59 8.98 -11.37 8.31
CA TYR A 59 7.70 -11.65 7.66
C TYR A 59 7.32 -10.55 6.67
N LEU A 60 7.61 -9.30 6.99
CA LEU A 60 7.28 -8.15 6.14
C LEU A 60 8.13 -8.14 4.86
N GLU A 61 9.43 -8.41 4.95
CA GLU A 61 10.31 -8.56 3.79
C GLU A 61 9.75 -9.61 2.83
N HIS A 62 9.51 -10.82 3.33
CA HIS A 62 9.06 -11.94 2.52
C HIS A 62 7.62 -11.75 1.99
N LYS A 63 6.76 -11.04 2.72
CA LYS A 63 5.43 -10.65 2.23
C LYS A 63 5.54 -9.73 1.01
N VAL A 64 6.47 -8.78 1.02
CA VAL A 64 6.69 -7.85 -0.10
C VAL A 64 7.29 -8.59 -1.29
N LEU A 65 8.27 -9.46 -1.08
CA LEU A 65 8.85 -10.32 -2.12
C LEU A 65 7.79 -11.21 -2.77
N ALA A 66 6.96 -11.90 -1.97
CA ALA A 66 5.89 -12.76 -2.48
C ALA A 66 4.82 -11.96 -3.25
N ALA A 67 4.40 -10.80 -2.74
CA ALA A 67 3.44 -9.93 -3.42
C ALA A 67 4.01 -9.37 -4.75
N GLY A 68 5.32 -9.17 -4.80
CA GLY A 68 6.08 -8.78 -5.97
C GLY A 68 6.42 -9.93 -6.92
N ARG A 69 5.94 -11.16 -6.63
CA ARG A 69 6.16 -12.38 -7.41
C ARG A 69 7.64 -12.77 -7.54
N ILE A 70 8.44 -12.46 -6.51
CA ILE A 70 9.81 -12.95 -6.38
C ILE A 70 9.78 -14.39 -5.86
N CYS A 71 10.59 -15.24 -6.46
CA CYS A 71 10.74 -16.62 -6.04
C CYS A 71 11.53 -16.68 -4.72
N LEU A 72 10.92 -17.28 -3.69
CA LEU A 72 11.48 -17.31 -2.34
C LEU A 72 12.50 -18.46 -2.22
N SER A 73 13.73 -18.13 -1.81
CA SER A 73 14.87 -19.04 -1.80
C SER A 73 14.89 -20.01 -0.61
N THR A 74 14.32 -19.64 0.54
CA THR A 74 14.32 -20.48 1.75
C THR A 74 13.08 -21.35 1.87
N ASP A 75 13.23 -22.54 2.45
CA ASP A 75 12.10 -23.44 2.75
C ASP A 75 11.10 -22.80 3.71
N ARG A 76 11.60 -22.03 4.68
CA ARG A 76 10.77 -21.32 5.65
C ARG A 76 9.86 -20.31 4.93
N ALA A 77 10.43 -19.52 4.03
CA ALA A 77 9.69 -18.54 3.26
C ALA A 77 8.68 -19.21 2.31
N ARG A 78 9.09 -20.27 1.59
CA ARG A 78 8.18 -21.06 0.74
C ARG A 78 7.00 -21.63 1.52
N ARG A 79 7.22 -22.16 2.72
CA ARG A 79 6.13 -22.65 3.58
C ARG A 79 5.22 -21.53 4.07
N ALA A 80 5.78 -20.40 4.49
CA ALA A 80 5.02 -19.26 5.02
C ALA A 80 4.14 -18.59 3.95
N PHE A 81 4.59 -18.57 2.70
CA PHE A 81 3.92 -17.87 1.60
C PHE A 81 3.48 -18.79 0.46
N GLY A 82 3.37 -20.10 0.70
CA GLY A 82 3.03 -21.10 -0.33
C GLY A 82 1.66 -20.93 -0.99
N LYS A 83 0.77 -20.10 -0.40
CA LYS A 83 -0.54 -19.73 -0.98
C LYS A 83 -0.50 -18.45 -1.82
N ALA A 84 0.66 -17.80 -1.95
CA ALA A 84 0.82 -16.62 -2.80
C ALA A 84 0.69 -16.99 -4.28
N LEU A 85 0.55 -15.98 -5.14
CA LEU A 85 0.57 -16.17 -6.58
C LEU A 85 1.91 -16.77 -7.03
N PRO A 86 1.95 -17.54 -8.13
CA PRO A 86 3.20 -18.08 -8.66
C PRO A 86 4.24 -16.99 -8.90
N CYS A 87 5.46 -17.24 -8.43
CA CYS A 87 6.58 -16.35 -8.69
C CYS A 87 6.94 -16.34 -10.18
N ILE A 88 7.64 -15.28 -10.62
CA ILE A 88 8.01 -15.08 -12.03
C ILE A 88 9.50 -14.80 -12.23
N SER A 89 10.24 -14.50 -11.15
CA SER A 89 11.65 -14.11 -11.21
C SER A 89 12.30 -14.30 -9.84
N ASP A 90 13.58 -14.70 -9.82
CA ASP A 90 14.40 -14.65 -8.60
C ASP A 90 14.99 -13.25 -8.36
N GLU A 91 14.94 -12.37 -9.36
CA GLU A 91 15.59 -11.07 -9.32
C GLU A 91 14.66 -9.94 -8.87
N GLU A 92 15.04 -9.21 -7.81
CA GLU A 92 14.28 -8.06 -7.30
C GLU A 92 14.19 -6.87 -8.28
N ARG A 93 14.98 -6.85 -9.36
CA ARG A 93 14.91 -5.79 -10.37
C ARG A 93 13.55 -5.66 -11.04
N ILE A 94 12.75 -6.74 -11.04
CA ILE A 94 11.39 -6.72 -11.58
C ILE A 94 10.41 -5.92 -10.71
N LEU A 95 10.76 -5.69 -9.44
CA LEU A 95 9.92 -4.94 -8.51
C LEU A 95 9.91 -3.45 -8.90
N PRO A 96 8.79 -2.74 -8.72
CA PRO A 96 8.78 -1.28 -8.82
C PRO A 96 9.80 -0.65 -7.86
N LYS A 97 10.39 0.50 -8.26
CA LYS A 97 11.41 1.21 -7.45
C LYS A 97 10.96 1.43 -6.00
N ARG A 98 9.69 1.79 -5.79
CA ARG A 98 9.13 2.00 -4.45
C ARG A 98 9.21 0.75 -3.56
N ALA A 99 8.97 -0.44 -4.12
CA ALA A 99 9.02 -1.69 -3.37
C ALA A 99 10.47 -2.09 -3.03
N ARG A 100 11.41 -1.86 -3.96
CA ARG A 100 12.85 -2.06 -3.67
C ARG A 100 13.32 -1.13 -2.54
N ASN A 101 12.98 0.15 -2.62
CA ASN A 101 13.30 1.11 -1.56
C ASN A 101 12.69 0.70 -0.22
N TYR A 102 11.46 0.16 -0.22
CA TYR A 102 10.82 -0.33 1.01
C TYR A 102 11.56 -1.53 1.60
N LEU A 103 11.95 -2.51 0.78
CA LEU A 103 12.75 -3.65 1.20
C LEU A 103 14.10 -3.21 1.79
N ASP A 104 14.74 -2.21 1.19
CA ASP A 104 16.00 -1.65 1.71
C ASP A 104 15.83 -1.09 3.13
N GLU A 105 14.71 -0.41 3.42
CA GLU A 105 14.39 0.10 4.75
C GLU A 105 14.04 -1.01 5.76
N VAL A 106 13.34 -2.07 5.33
CA VAL A 106 13.11 -3.26 6.17
C VAL A 106 14.44 -3.90 6.55
N ARG A 107 15.32 -4.15 5.58
CA ARG A 107 16.64 -4.75 5.80
C ARG A 107 17.55 -3.86 6.63
N ARG A 108 17.45 -2.53 6.49
CA ARG A 108 18.15 -1.58 7.36
C ARG A 108 17.72 -1.75 8.81
N ALA A 109 16.42 -1.87 9.07
CA ALA A 109 15.89 -2.10 10.41
C ALA A 109 16.33 -3.47 10.98
N GLU A 110 16.38 -4.51 10.15
CA GLU A 110 16.88 -5.84 10.55
C GLU A 110 18.35 -5.80 10.94
N ARG A 111 19.20 -5.18 10.11
CA ARG A 111 20.63 -5.00 10.41
C ARG A 111 20.85 -4.19 11.68
N ALA A 112 20.10 -3.11 11.88
CA ALA A 112 20.19 -2.28 13.07
C ALA A 112 19.89 -3.06 14.36
N LYS A 113 19.10 -4.13 14.27
CA LYS A 113 18.74 -5.01 15.38
C LYS A 113 19.56 -6.29 15.46
N SER A 114 20.51 -6.49 14.55
CA SER A 114 21.23 -7.76 14.39
C SER A 114 20.29 -8.97 14.30
N CYS A 115 19.19 -8.82 13.55
CA CYS A 115 18.25 -9.90 13.35
C CYS A 115 18.93 -11.09 12.65
N PRO A 116 18.54 -12.33 12.98
CA PRO A 116 19.09 -13.51 12.32
C PRO A 116 18.74 -13.48 10.82
N VAL A 117 19.73 -13.81 9.98
CA VAL A 117 19.51 -14.12 8.57
C VAL A 117 18.89 -15.51 8.45
N ASP A 118 18.04 -15.65 7.43
CA ASP A 118 17.21 -16.84 7.22
C ASP A 118 17.92 -17.94 6.41
#